data_AF-A0A0H2R7C0-F1
#
_entry.id   AF-A0A0H2R7C0-F1
#
_cell.length_a   1.000
_cell.length_b   1.000
_cell.length_c   1.000
_cell.angle_alpha   90.00
_cell.angle_beta   90.00
_cell.angle_gamma   90.00
#
_symmetry.space_group_name_H-M   'P 1'
#
loop_
_entity.id
_entity.type
_entity.pdbx_description
1 polymer ?
#
loop_
_entity_poly.entity_id
_entity_poly.type
_entity_poly.pdbx_seq_one_letter_code
_entity_poly.pdbx_strand_id
1 'polypeptide(L)'
;MAEPQLSATATRETEKLTSRKNFGSFISDFSRRYYWTEIVDPDLVDFIVPNFSTTTPVDTAVGCVMMMGTLKHYFDYMCCLTCGIPEVTVLGTKEDYEDILRRLDKFDEFGKETTVVAALLRPIIRELVEVFNVNSRDPNAAQNTDFWSRICHYKRMGSGPDSISGWVTAFYVWNNDGKWQGPNLNAFSKPISDEERLAAATSGGNRSHPLLFLDNARYPSIETAMIPNGFCEVDVVVDEFGAEYNCVMVAGHVGFTISGERNDTLQPSPQWFMFEKEEVQEKLNMFGF
;
A
#
# COMPACT_ATOMS: atom_id res chain seq x y z
N MET A 1 11.84 16.54 -29.97
CA MET A 1 10.49 17.04 -29.61
C MET A 1 10.00 16.10 -28.53
N ALA A 2 10.02 16.53 -27.27
CA ALA A 2 9.51 15.72 -26.17
C ALA A 2 7.98 15.85 -26.18
N GLU A 3 7.28 14.73 -26.33
CA GLU A 3 5.84 14.67 -26.14
C GLU A 3 5.47 15.05 -24.70
N PRO A 4 4.38 15.79 -24.49
CA PRO A 4 3.94 16.13 -23.14
C PRO A 4 3.49 14.84 -22.44
N GLN A 5 4.19 14.47 -21.35
CA GLN A 5 3.73 13.41 -20.46
C GLN A 5 2.46 13.88 -19.75
N LEU A 6 1.34 13.24 -20.07
CA LEU A 6 0.06 13.44 -19.38
C LEU A 6 0.12 12.70 -18.04
N SER A 7 0.41 13.41 -16.95
CA SER A 7 0.26 12.88 -15.59
C SER A 7 -1.21 12.95 -15.18
N ALA A 8 -1.76 11.82 -14.75
CA ALA A 8 -3.11 11.74 -14.22
C ALA A 8 -3.09 11.68 -12.69
N THR A 9 -3.80 12.60 -12.03
CA THR A 9 -3.92 12.69 -10.57
C THR A 9 -5.31 12.25 -10.14
N ALA A 10 -5.39 11.23 -9.29
CA ALA A 10 -6.63 10.85 -8.59
C ALA A 10 -6.62 11.48 -7.19
N THR A 11 -7.35 12.58 -7.02
CA THR A 11 -7.51 13.27 -5.73
C THR A 11 -8.80 12.84 -5.05
N ARG A 12 -8.68 12.43 -3.78
CA ARG A 12 -9.82 12.45 -2.86
C ARG A 12 -9.85 13.84 -2.24
N GLU A 13 -11.02 14.46 -2.15
CA GLU A 13 -11.19 15.66 -1.31
C GLU A 13 -10.88 15.30 0.15
N THR A 14 -9.61 15.43 0.52
CA THR A 14 -9.16 15.61 1.90
C THR A 14 -8.67 17.04 2.03
N GLU A 15 -9.53 18.00 1.69
CA GLU A 15 -9.42 19.33 2.25
C GLU A 15 -9.67 19.23 3.76
N LYS A 16 -8.57 19.16 4.53
CA LYS A 16 -8.36 19.80 5.86
C LYS A 16 -7.22 19.23 6.71
N LEU A 17 -6.25 18.49 6.16
CA LEU A 17 -5.03 18.17 6.92
C LEU A 17 -3.72 18.69 6.31
N THR A 18 -3.75 19.33 5.15
CA THR A 18 -2.53 19.63 4.36
C THR A 18 -2.29 21.12 4.07
N SER A 19 -2.67 22.01 4.98
CA SER A 19 -2.27 23.42 4.93
C SER A 19 -1.81 23.90 6.31
N ARG A 20 -0.48 24.12 6.45
CA ARG A 20 0.24 24.63 7.63
C ARG A 20 -0.18 24.02 8.98
N LYS A 21 0.54 22.98 9.45
CA LYS A 21 0.60 22.50 10.86
C LYS A 21 -0.39 23.17 11.83
N ASN A 22 -1.69 22.90 11.69
CA ASN A 22 -2.67 23.30 12.72
C ASN A 22 -2.83 22.11 13.65
N PHE A 23 -1.75 21.78 14.37
CA PHE A 23 -1.79 20.77 15.42
C PHE A 23 -2.84 21.12 16.48
N GLY A 24 -3.21 22.41 16.61
CA GLY A 24 -4.24 22.84 17.54
C GLY A 24 -5.63 22.32 17.19
N SER A 25 -6.06 22.45 15.93
CA SER A 25 -7.33 21.87 15.48
C SER A 25 -7.29 20.34 15.51
N PHE A 26 -6.17 19.74 15.10
CA PHE A 26 -5.99 18.29 15.15
C PHE A 26 -6.15 17.73 16.57
N ILE A 27 -5.45 18.31 17.55
CA ILE A 27 -5.54 17.89 18.95
C ILE A 27 -6.98 18.03 19.41
N SER A 28 -7.66 19.14 19.12
CA SER A 28 -9.04 19.38 19.56
C SER A 28 -10.06 18.39 18.97
N ASP A 29 -9.89 17.99 17.71
CA ASP A 29 -10.77 17.02 17.04
C ASP A 29 -10.48 15.58 17.46
N PHE A 30 -9.20 15.18 17.48
CA PHE A 30 -8.77 13.88 18.00
C PHE A 30 -9.24 13.68 19.43
N SER A 31 -9.13 14.77 20.19
CA SER A 31 -9.64 14.85 21.52
C SER A 31 -11.12 14.48 21.56
N ARG A 32 -11.99 15.40 21.15
CA ARG A 32 -13.44 15.25 21.26
C ARG A 32 -13.99 13.92 20.77
N ARG A 33 -13.39 13.35 19.73
CA ARG A 33 -13.84 12.12 19.09
C ARG A 33 -13.57 10.83 19.85
N TYR A 34 -12.47 10.75 20.62
CA TYR A 34 -11.99 9.46 21.13
C TYR A 34 -12.03 9.32 22.66
N TYR A 35 -11.95 10.42 23.43
CA TYR A 35 -11.87 10.32 24.89
C TYR A 35 -12.95 11.12 25.62
N TRP A 36 -13.54 12.13 24.98
CA TRP A 36 -14.46 13.06 25.64
C TRP A 36 -15.86 12.46 25.73
N THR A 37 -16.18 11.51 24.85
CA THR A 37 -17.40 10.70 24.92
C THR A 37 -17.42 9.73 26.11
N GLU A 38 -16.26 9.43 26.68
CA GLU A 38 -16.12 8.53 27.84
C GLU A 38 -16.20 9.29 29.18
N ILE A 39 -16.33 10.62 29.13
CA ILE A 39 -16.43 11.46 30.32
C ILE A 39 -17.89 11.49 30.79
N VAL A 40 -18.10 11.08 32.03
CA VAL A 40 -19.44 10.94 32.62
C VAL A 40 -20.17 12.29 32.76
N ASP A 41 -19.43 13.35 33.04
CA ASP A 41 -19.96 14.71 33.11
C ASP A 41 -19.82 15.40 31.74
N PRO A 42 -20.93 15.58 30.99
CA PRO A 42 -20.90 16.16 29.65
C PRO A 42 -20.50 17.64 29.67
N ASP A 43 -20.71 18.35 30.78
CA ASP A 43 -20.45 19.78 30.89
C ASP A 43 -18.99 20.07 31.28
N LEU A 44 -18.28 19.09 31.83
CA LEU A 44 -16.87 19.22 32.25
C LEU A 44 -15.95 19.58 31.08
N VAL A 45 -16.25 19.07 29.89
CA VAL A 45 -15.49 19.35 28.67
C VAL A 45 -15.57 20.83 28.32
N ASP A 46 -16.79 21.36 28.25
CA ASP A 46 -17.04 22.75 27.86
C ASP A 46 -16.64 23.72 28.97
N PHE A 47 -16.54 23.26 30.22
CA PHE A 47 -15.95 24.00 31.31
C PHE A 47 -14.43 24.16 31.18
N ILE A 48 -13.71 23.10 30.78
CA ILE A 48 -12.23 23.11 30.70
C ILE A 48 -11.72 23.68 29.37
N VAL A 49 -12.37 23.37 28.25
CA VAL A 49 -11.97 23.84 26.93
C VAL A 49 -12.55 25.24 26.68
N PRO A 50 -11.72 26.28 26.51
CA PRO A 50 -12.21 27.65 26.41
C PRO A 50 -13.03 27.85 25.12
N ASN A 51 -14.13 28.61 25.22
CA ASN A 51 -15.00 28.97 24.08
C ASN A 51 -15.46 30.44 24.13
N PHE A 52 -14.55 31.35 24.49
CA PHE A 52 -14.81 32.79 24.54
C PHE A 52 -14.76 33.39 23.13
N SER A 53 -15.35 34.58 22.95
CA SER A 53 -15.32 35.30 21.66
C SER A 53 -13.90 35.64 21.16
N THR A 54 -12.90 35.57 22.05
CA THR A 54 -11.47 35.80 21.74
C THR A 54 -10.65 34.51 21.69
N THR A 55 -11.27 33.33 21.88
CA THR A 55 -10.57 32.04 21.85
C THR A 55 -10.03 31.77 20.45
N THR A 56 -8.73 31.49 20.37
CA THR A 56 -8.07 31.05 19.15
C THR A 56 -7.94 29.52 19.11
N PRO A 57 -7.66 28.91 17.94
CA PRO A 57 -7.40 27.46 17.86
C PRO A 57 -6.26 26.97 18.75
N VAL A 58 -5.29 27.84 19.08
CA VAL A 58 -4.21 27.51 20.01
C VAL A 58 -4.73 27.40 21.44
N ASP A 59 -5.61 28.32 21.86
CA ASP A 59 -6.20 28.32 23.20
C ASP A 59 -7.06 27.06 23.43
N THR A 60 -7.84 26.67 22.42
CA THR A 60 -8.63 25.43 22.45
C THR A 60 -7.73 24.20 22.60
N ALA A 61 -6.61 24.16 21.85
CA ALA A 61 -5.65 23.06 21.94
C ALA A 61 -4.97 22.97 23.30
N VAL A 62 -4.57 24.11 23.88
CA VAL A 62 -4.00 24.17 25.24
C VAL A 62 -5.00 23.61 26.25
N GLY A 63 -6.28 23.99 26.18
CA GLY A 63 -7.34 23.43 27.02
C GLY A 63 -7.48 21.90 26.89
N CYS A 64 -7.47 21.39 25.66
CA CYS A 64 -7.54 19.95 25.39
C CYS A 64 -6.32 19.20 25.97
N VAL A 65 -5.09 19.72 25.77
CA VAL A 65 -3.87 19.11 26.30
C VAL A 65 -3.82 19.14 27.82
N MET A 66 -4.27 20.23 28.46
CA MET A 66 -4.36 20.31 29.92
C MET A 66 -5.31 19.26 30.49
N MET A 67 -6.45 19.05 29.84
CA MET A 67 -7.42 18.02 30.21
C MET A 67 -6.83 16.61 30.05
N MET A 68 -6.18 16.33 28.91
CA MET A 68 -5.45 15.09 28.69
C MET A 68 -4.37 14.86 29.76
N GLY A 69 -3.62 15.89 30.10
CA GLY A 69 -2.60 15.84 31.15
C GLY A 69 -3.17 15.50 32.53
N THR A 70 -4.39 15.95 32.83
CA THR A 70 -5.09 15.68 34.09
C THR A 70 -5.61 14.23 34.14
N LEU A 71 -6.03 13.70 32.99
CA LEU A 71 -6.65 12.37 32.88
C LEU A 71 -5.68 11.27 32.42
N LYS A 72 -4.39 11.58 32.24
CA LYS A 72 -3.35 10.67 31.70
C LYS A 72 -3.12 9.36 32.45
N HIS A 73 -3.58 9.23 33.69
CA HIS A 73 -3.50 7.98 34.45
C HIS A 73 -4.74 7.09 34.25
N TYR A 74 -5.78 7.62 33.61
CA TYR A 74 -7.04 6.92 33.31
C TYR A 74 -7.18 6.57 31.83
N PHE A 75 -6.47 7.28 30.94
CA PHE A 75 -6.49 7.04 29.49
C PHE A 75 -5.08 6.87 28.94
N ASP A 76 -4.93 5.91 28.03
CA ASP A 76 -3.77 5.79 27.15
C ASP A 76 -4.00 6.59 25.87
N TYR A 77 -3.26 7.69 25.69
CA TYR A 77 -3.37 8.53 24.51
C TYR A 77 -2.50 8.01 23.36
N MET A 78 -3.09 7.20 22.47
CA MET A 78 -2.41 6.73 21.26
C MET A 78 -2.99 7.42 20.03
N CYS A 79 -2.16 8.21 19.34
CA CYS A 79 -2.51 8.77 18.05
C CYS A 79 -2.09 7.80 16.94
N CYS A 80 -3.04 7.03 16.43
CA CYS A 80 -2.84 6.30 15.18
C CYS A 80 -3.26 7.21 14.03
N LEU A 81 -2.28 7.79 13.33
CA LEU A 81 -2.53 8.41 12.04
C LEU A 81 -2.86 7.30 11.05
N THR A 82 -4.15 7.01 10.87
CA THR A 82 -4.62 6.10 9.82
C THR A 82 -4.36 6.80 8.49
N CYS A 83 -3.25 6.41 7.84
CA CYS A 83 -2.85 6.94 6.56
C CYS A 83 -3.79 6.42 5.47
N GLY A 84 -4.56 7.33 4.87
CA GLY A 84 -5.12 7.10 3.55
C GLY A 84 -4.10 7.51 2.48
N ILE A 85 -4.30 7.05 1.24
CA ILE A 85 -3.51 7.51 0.10
C ILE A 85 -4.06 8.89 -0.30
N PRO A 86 -3.30 9.99 -0.12
CA PRO A 86 -3.81 11.33 -0.38
C PRO A 86 -3.95 11.61 -1.87
N GLU A 87 -3.01 11.09 -2.66
CA GLU A 87 -2.94 11.25 -4.10
C GLU A 87 -2.25 10.02 -4.71
N VAL A 88 -2.68 9.63 -5.91
CA VAL A 88 -1.95 8.70 -6.78
C VAL A 88 -1.66 9.38 -8.10
N THR A 89 -0.40 9.33 -8.52
CA THR A 89 0.03 9.76 -9.85
C THR A 89 0.29 8.55 -10.73
N VAL A 90 -0.46 8.43 -11.83
CA VAL A 90 -0.22 7.40 -12.85
C VAL A 90 0.75 7.95 -13.88
N LEU A 91 1.91 7.31 -14.03
CA LEU A 91 2.96 7.68 -14.99
C LEU A 91 2.82 6.90 -16.31
N GLY A 92 3.41 7.41 -17.40
CA GLY A 92 3.34 6.79 -18.73
C GLY A 92 2.15 7.28 -19.55
N THR A 93 1.80 6.53 -20.60
CA THR A 93 0.71 6.84 -21.52
C THR A 93 -0.40 5.81 -21.42
N LYS A 94 -1.60 6.16 -21.93
CA LYS A 94 -2.71 5.21 -22.01
C LYS A 94 -2.32 3.96 -22.81
N GLU A 95 -1.60 4.16 -23.91
CA GLU A 95 -1.15 3.12 -24.83
C GLU A 95 -0.21 2.12 -24.15
N ASP A 96 0.61 2.56 -23.19
CA ASP A 96 1.47 1.69 -22.38
C ASP A 96 0.62 0.70 -21.58
N TYR A 97 -0.44 1.16 -20.91
CA TYR A 97 -1.31 0.29 -20.11
C TYR A 97 -2.19 -0.63 -20.97
N GLU A 98 -2.60 -0.17 -22.16
CA GLU A 98 -3.25 -1.03 -23.15
C GLU A 98 -2.30 -2.10 -23.70
N ASP A 99 -1.00 -1.79 -23.89
CA ASP A 99 0.01 -2.79 -24.24
C ASP A 99 0.22 -3.82 -23.13
N ILE A 100 0.26 -3.38 -21.86
CA ILE A 100 0.31 -4.29 -20.71
C ILE A 100 -0.89 -5.24 -20.73
N LEU A 101 -2.12 -4.73 -20.95
CA LEU A 101 -3.32 -5.57 -21.07
C LEU A 101 -3.20 -6.62 -22.18
N ARG A 102 -2.68 -6.24 -23.36
CA ARG A 102 -2.45 -7.17 -24.47
C ARG A 102 -1.41 -8.24 -24.11
N ARG A 103 -0.35 -7.88 -23.39
CA ARG A 103 0.69 -8.84 -22.96
C ARG A 103 0.17 -9.87 -21.95
N LEU A 104 -0.86 -9.52 -21.17
CA LEU A 104 -1.50 -10.48 -20.25
C LEU A 104 -2.16 -11.65 -21.00
N ASP A 105 -2.48 -11.54 -22.28
CA ASP A 105 -3.05 -12.65 -23.06
C ASP A 105 -2.05 -13.80 -23.21
N LYS A 106 -0.75 -13.51 -23.24
CA LYS A 106 0.30 -14.53 -23.32
C LYS A 106 0.42 -15.36 -22.04
N PHE A 107 -0.07 -14.85 -20.90
CA PHE A 107 0.00 -15.58 -19.63
C PHE A 107 -0.84 -16.85 -19.65
N ASP A 108 -1.86 -16.91 -20.49
CA ASP A 108 -2.71 -18.09 -20.65
C ASP A 108 -1.98 -19.28 -21.28
N GLU A 109 -0.83 -19.04 -21.92
CA GLU A 109 0.01 -20.08 -22.53
C GLU A 109 0.97 -20.74 -21.53
N PHE A 110 1.28 -20.09 -20.39
CA PHE A 110 2.30 -20.56 -19.45
C PHE A 110 1.78 -21.51 -18.36
N GLY A 111 0.45 -21.62 -18.20
CA GLY A 111 -0.17 -22.56 -17.27
C GLY A 111 -1.30 -21.97 -16.42
N LYS A 112 -1.84 -22.80 -15.53
CA LYS A 112 -3.03 -22.44 -14.72
C LYS A 112 -2.76 -21.28 -13.77
N GLU A 113 -1.59 -21.27 -13.13
CA GLU A 113 -1.22 -20.21 -12.17
C GLU A 113 -1.10 -18.85 -12.89
N THR A 114 -0.43 -18.81 -14.04
CA THR A 114 -0.26 -17.57 -14.83
C THR A 114 -1.58 -17.08 -15.42
N THR A 115 -2.48 -17.97 -15.86
CA THR A 115 -3.86 -17.60 -16.23
C THR A 115 -4.58 -16.89 -15.08
N VAL A 116 -4.46 -17.41 -13.85
CA VAL A 116 -5.06 -16.77 -12.66
C VAL A 116 -4.42 -15.41 -12.40
N VAL A 117 -3.10 -15.28 -12.54
CA VAL A 117 -2.40 -13.99 -12.40
C VAL A 117 -2.89 -12.98 -13.42
N ALA A 118 -3.02 -13.35 -14.69
CA ALA A 118 -3.58 -12.46 -15.71
C ALA A 118 -4.99 -12.00 -15.33
N ALA A 119 -5.84 -12.92 -14.88
CA ALA A 119 -7.20 -12.59 -14.45
C ALA A 119 -7.24 -11.67 -13.22
N LEU A 120 -6.27 -11.77 -12.29
CA LEU A 120 -6.11 -10.83 -11.18
C LEU A 120 -5.63 -9.45 -11.66
N LEU A 121 -4.66 -9.40 -12.57
CA LEU A 121 -4.07 -8.13 -13.02
C LEU A 121 -4.98 -7.33 -13.96
N ARG A 122 -5.80 -7.99 -14.79
CA ARG A 122 -6.71 -7.35 -15.75
C ARG A 122 -7.58 -6.22 -15.16
N PRO A 123 -8.34 -6.40 -14.06
CA PRO A 123 -9.12 -5.32 -13.48
C PRO A 123 -8.25 -4.14 -12.99
N ILE A 124 -7.05 -4.40 -12.47
CA ILE A 124 -6.14 -3.34 -12.01
C ILE A 124 -5.67 -2.51 -13.21
N ILE A 125 -5.15 -3.15 -14.25
CA ILE A 125 -4.62 -2.42 -15.41
C ILE A 125 -5.74 -1.73 -16.21
N ARG A 126 -6.96 -2.31 -16.26
CA ARG A 126 -8.12 -1.63 -16.85
C ARG A 126 -8.48 -0.35 -16.12
N GLU A 127 -8.44 -0.35 -14.80
CA GLU A 127 -8.68 0.87 -14.02
C GLU A 127 -7.60 1.92 -14.31
N LEU A 128 -6.33 1.52 -14.46
CA LEU A 128 -5.26 2.44 -14.88
C LEU A 128 -5.53 3.07 -16.25
N VAL A 129 -6.05 2.29 -17.22
CA VAL A 129 -6.50 2.83 -18.52
C VAL A 129 -7.69 3.78 -18.35
N GLU A 130 -8.64 3.45 -17.47
CA GLU A 130 -9.84 4.26 -17.25
C GLU A 130 -9.51 5.63 -16.65
N VAL A 131 -8.49 5.72 -15.78
CA VAL A 131 -7.99 7.02 -15.29
C VAL A 131 -7.67 7.98 -16.44
N PHE A 132 -7.02 7.51 -17.51
CA PHE A 132 -6.74 8.33 -18.69
C PHE A 132 -8.01 8.68 -19.47
N ASN A 133 -8.96 7.76 -19.61
CA ASN A 133 -10.23 8.01 -20.29
C ASN A 133 -11.07 9.07 -19.55
N VAL A 134 -11.16 8.98 -18.23
CA VAL A 134 -11.87 9.94 -17.38
C VAL A 134 -11.21 11.31 -17.50
N ASN A 135 -9.89 11.39 -17.32
CA ASN A 135 -9.17 12.67 -17.40
C ASN A 135 -9.20 13.32 -18.79
N SER A 136 -9.25 12.51 -19.85
CA SER A 136 -9.39 13.02 -21.22
C SER A 136 -10.77 13.63 -21.48
N ARG A 137 -11.81 13.17 -20.76
CA ARG A 137 -13.17 13.72 -20.86
C ARG A 137 -13.34 14.94 -19.98
N ASP A 138 -12.90 14.86 -18.73
CA ASP A 138 -12.92 15.93 -17.74
C ASP A 138 -11.77 15.73 -16.73
N PRO A 139 -10.74 16.62 -16.73
CA PRO A 139 -9.63 16.55 -15.78
C PRO A 139 -10.03 16.69 -14.30
N ASN A 140 -11.23 17.21 -14.02
CA ASN A 140 -11.73 17.39 -12.66
C ASN A 140 -12.77 16.33 -12.28
N ALA A 141 -13.04 15.35 -13.15
CA ALA A 141 -13.99 14.30 -12.84
C ALA A 141 -13.47 13.44 -11.67
N ALA A 142 -14.40 13.06 -10.80
CA ALA A 142 -14.09 12.19 -9.68
C ALA A 142 -13.60 10.82 -10.18
N GLN A 143 -12.45 10.41 -9.69
CA GLN A 143 -11.88 9.09 -9.95
C GLN A 143 -12.55 8.01 -9.08
N ASN A 144 -12.36 6.73 -9.42
CA ASN A 144 -12.90 5.59 -8.69
C ASN A 144 -12.26 5.41 -7.30
N THR A 145 -12.64 6.25 -6.36
CA THR A 145 -12.06 6.25 -5.00
C THR A 145 -12.27 4.94 -4.25
N ASP A 146 -13.33 4.18 -4.56
CA ASP A 146 -13.56 2.86 -3.97
C ASP A 146 -12.46 1.88 -4.39
N PHE A 147 -12.13 1.79 -5.68
CA PHE A 147 -11.01 0.96 -6.17
C PHE A 147 -9.68 1.37 -5.53
N TRP A 148 -9.36 2.66 -5.57
CA TRP A 148 -8.09 3.18 -5.06
C TRP A 148 -7.96 3.06 -3.54
N SER A 149 -9.07 3.03 -2.79
CA SER A 149 -9.04 2.77 -1.36
C SER A 149 -8.72 1.31 -0.99
N ARG A 150 -8.74 0.38 -1.98
CA ARG A 150 -8.58 -1.06 -1.78
C ARG A 150 -7.20 -1.59 -2.20
N ILE A 151 -6.18 -0.73 -2.34
CA ILE A 151 -4.80 -1.14 -2.71
C ILE A 151 -4.27 -2.18 -1.73
N CYS A 152 -4.21 -1.81 -0.46
CA CYS A 152 -3.61 -2.60 0.59
C CYS A 152 -4.38 -2.38 1.89
N HIS A 153 -4.69 -3.47 2.58
CA HIS A 153 -5.22 -3.47 3.92
C HIS A 153 -4.31 -4.36 4.77
N TYR A 154 -3.58 -3.76 5.71
CA TYR A 154 -2.73 -4.47 6.65
C TYR A 154 -3.51 -4.87 7.90
N LYS A 155 -3.28 -6.08 8.40
CA LYS A 155 -3.88 -6.58 9.63
C LYS A 155 -2.80 -7.17 10.52
N ARG A 156 -2.72 -6.63 11.74
CA ARG A 156 -1.86 -7.16 12.79
C ARG A 156 -2.58 -8.27 13.55
N MET A 157 -2.00 -9.46 13.61
CA MET A 157 -2.65 -10.63 14.24
C MET A 157 -2.21 -10.88 15.69
N GLY A 158 -1.36 -9.99 16.24
CA GLY A 158 -0.90 -10.05 17.62
C GLY A 158 0.13 -11.17 17.81
N SER A 159 -0.32 -12.36 18.21
CA SER A 159 0.54 -13.55 18.35
C SER A 159 0.65 -14.39 17.07
N GLY A 160 -0.21 -14.14 16.08
CA GLY A 160 -0.13 -14.76 14.75
C GLY A 160 0.66 -13.92 13.74
N PRO A 161 1.01 -14.48 12.57
CA PRO A 161 1.69 -13.73 11.52
C PRO A 161 0.80 -12.59 11.03
N ASP A 162 1.41 -11.43 10.83
CA ASP A 162 0.70 -10.30 10.23
C ASP A 162 0.44 -10.59 8.75
N SER A 163 -0.63 -9.99 8.22
CA SER A 163 -1.03 -10.22 6.84
C SER A 163 -1.49 -8.95 6.16
N ILE A 164 -1.38 -8.95 4.83
CA ILE A 164 -1.95 -7.94 3.95
C ILE A 164 -3.03 -8.55 3.07
N SER A 165 -4.01 -7.73 2.71
CA SER A 165 -4.97 -7.99 1.64
C SER A 165 -5.10 -6.75 0.77
N GLY A 166 -5.99 -6.77 -0.22
CA GLY A 166 -6.10 -5.68 -1.19
C GLY A 166 -5.59 -6.12 -2.55
N TRP A 167 -5.83 -5.31 -3.58
CA TRP A 167 -5.48 -5.72 -4.93
C TRP A 167 -3.97 -5.78 -5.19
N VAL A 168 -3.15 -5.16 -4.33
CA VAL A 168 -1.68 -5.27 -4.37
C VAL A 168 -1.19 -6.72 -4.26
N THR A 169 -1.97 -7.59 -3.63
CA THR A 169 -1.64 -9.01 -3.48
C THR A 169 -1.60 -9.79 -4.79
N ALA A 170 -2.17 -9.24 -5.89
CA ALA A 170 -2.01 -9.81 -7.23
C ALA A 170 -0.53 -9.88 -7.67
N PHE A 171 0.32 -9.01 -7.13
CA PHE A 171 1.76 -8.98 -7.43
C PHE A 171 2.58 -9.94 -6.55
N TYR A 172 1.96 -10.62 -5.56
CA TYR A 172 2.64 -11.47 -4.58
C TYR A 172 2.12 -12.91 -4.59
N VAL A 173 1.62 -13.40 -5.72
CA VAL A 173 1.03 -14.75 -5.83
C VAL A 173 2.04 -15.90 -5.76
N TRP A 174 3.34 -15.61 -5.85
CA TRP A 174 4.43 -16.54 -5.57
C TRP A 174 5.33 -15.98 -4.46
N ASN A 175 5.83 -16.86 -3.60
CA ASN A 175 6.83 -16.48 -2.59
C ASN A 175 8.27 -16.55 -3.16
N ASN A 176 9.27 -16.27 -2.33
CA ASN A 176 10.69 -16.34 -2.73
C ASN A 176 11.16 -17.74 -3.22
N ASP A 177 10.46 -18.81 -2.84
CA ASP A 177 10.73 -20.18 -3.32
C ASP A 177 10.02 -20.49 -4.64
N GLY A 178 9.27 -19.54 -5.22
CA GLY A 178 8.40 -19.76 -6.37
C GLY A 178 7.15 -20.60 -6.04
N LYS A 179 6.78 -20.76 -4.78
CA LYS A 179 5.58 -21.51 -4.36
C LYS A 179 4.35 -20.62 -4.47
N TRP A 180 3.28 -21.18 -5.04
CA TRP A 180 1.99 -20.51 -5.18
C TRP A 180 1.36 -20.20 -3.81
N GLN A 181 0.98 -18.94 -3.64
CA GLN A 181 0.23 -18.40 -2.50
C GLN A 181 -0.99 -17.57 -2.94
N GLY A 182 -1.31 -17.59 -4.23
CA GLY A 182 -2.49 -16.96 -4.78
C GLY A 182 -3.80 -17.70 -4.45
N PRO A 183 -4.91 -17.28 -5.06
CA PRO A 183 -6.22 -17.90 -4.83
C PRO A 183 -6.22 -19.41 -5.13
N ASN A 184 -7.16 -20.13 -4.51
CA ASN A 184 -7.36 -21.54 -4.84
C ASN A 184 -7.73 -21.68 -6.33
N LEU A 185 -6.87 -22.35 -7.10
CA LEU A 185 -6.99 -22.47 -8.55
C LEU A 185 -8.32 -23.12 -9.00
N ASN A 186 -8.83 -24.09 -8.23
CA ASN A 186 -10.10 -24.75 -8.55
C ASN A 186 -11.29 -23.84 -8.26
N ALA A 187 -11.25 -23.10 -7.14
CA ALA A 187 -12.30 -22.14 -6.79
C ALA A 187 -12.31 -20.94 -7.74
N PHE A 188 -11.16 -20.53 -8.27
CA PHE A 188 -11.04 -19.39 -9.18
C PHE A 188 -11.88 -19.55 -10.45
N SER A 189 -11.96 -20.78 -10.98
CA SER A 189 -12.78 -21.10 -12.16
C SER A 189 -14.29 -20.97 -11.94
N LYS A 190 -14.74 -20.91 -10.68
CA LYS A 190 -16.16 -20.85 -10.34
C LYS A 190 -16.62 -19.39 -10.22
N PRO A 191 -17.84 -19.05 -10.67
CA PRO A 191 -18.44 -17.75 -10.39
C PRO A 191 -18.44 -17.45 -8.88
N ILE A 192 -18.33 -16.18 -8.52
CA ILE A 192 -18.48 -15.76 -7.12
C ILE A 192 -19.94 -15.95 -6.71
N SER A 193 -20.16 -16.77 -5.68
CA SER A 193 -21.49 -17.04 -5.14
C SER A 193 -22.05 -15.85 -4.35
N ASP A 194 -23.37 -15.77 -4.23
CA ASP A 194 -24.01 -14.70 -3.44
C ASP A 194 -23.66 -14.80 -1.95
N GLU A 195 -23.41 -16.02 -1.44
CA GLU A 195 -22.88 -16.25 -0.10
C GLU A 195 -21.49 -15.64 0.07
N GLU A 196 -20.58 -15.82 -0.90
CA GLU A 196 -19.26 -15.19 -0.87
C GLU A 196 -19.35 -13.65 -0.91
N ARG A 197 -20.28 -13.10 -1.70
CA ARG A 197 -20.52 -11.64 -1.74
C ARG A 197 -21.06 -11.10 -0.43
N LEU A 198 -22.02 -11.80 0.17
CA LEU A 198 -22.56 -11.44 1.47
C LEU A 198 -21.49 -11.56 2.56
N ALA A 199 -20.66 -12.61 2.49
CA ALA A 199 -19.51 -12.77 3.36
C ALA A 199 -18.55 -11.59 3.19
N ALA A 200 -18.17 -11.18 1.97
CA ALA A 200 -17.33 -10.01 1.74
C ALA A 200 -17.88 -8.73 2.37
N ALA A 201 -19.20 -8.48 2.22
CA ALA A 201 -19.87 -7.31 2.77
C ALA A 201 -19.98 -7.31 4.31
N THR A 202 -19.93 -8.48 4.94
CA THR A 202 -20.07 -8.66 6.40
C THR A 202 -18.76 -9.04 7.09
N SER A 203 -17.75 -9.45 6.32
CA SER A 203 -16.44 -9.89 6.79
C SER A 203 -15.59 -8.68 7.20
N GLY A 204 -15.64 -8.35 8.48
CA GLY A 204 -14.79 -7.35 9.12
C GLY A 204 -14.39 -7.73 10.55
N GLY A 205 -14.58 -8.99 10.93
CA GLY A 205 -14.32 -9.47 12.30
C GLY A 205 -12.81 -9.49 12.65
N ASN A 206 -12.49 -9.56 13.94
CA ASN A 206 -11.12 -9.46 14.46
C ASN A 206 -10.11 -10.48 13.89
N ARG A 207 -10.52 -11.56 13.19
CA ARG A 207 -9.63 -12.69 12.82
C ARG A 207 -9.37 -12.93 11.33
N SER A 208 -10.04 -12.25 10.39
CA SER A 208 -9.79 -12.42 8.96
C SER A 208 -9.83 -11.10 8.19
N HIS A 209 -9.11 -10.99 7.07
CA HIS A 209 -9.29 -9.86 6.16
C HIS A 209 -10.69 -9.90 5.51
N PRO A 210 -11.27 -8.73 5.16
CA PRO A 210 -12.41 -8.71 4.25
C PRO A 210 -12.04 -9.38 2.94
N LEU A 211 -12.94 -10.19 2.39
CA LEU A 211 -12.75 -10.77 1.06
C LEU A 211 -12.81 -9.66 0.01
N LEU A 212 -11.81 -9.59 -0.86
CA LEU A 212 -11.80 -8.64 -1.97
C LEU A 212 -12.10 -9.37 -3.28
N PHE A 213 -13.09 -8.83 -3.99
CA PHE A 213 -13.41 -9.20 -5.35
C PHE A 213 -13.33 -7.95 -6.23
N LEU A 214 -12.58 -8.03 -7.33
CA LEU A 214 -12.64 -7.06 -8.42
C LEU A 214 -13.05 -7.82 -9.68
N ASP A 215 -14.07 -7.33 -10.39
CA ASP A 215 -14.80 -8.07 -11.40
C ASP A 215 -15.25 -9.44 -10.88
N ASN A 216 -14.68 -10.53 -11.41
CA ASN A 216 -14.94 -11.91 -10.99
C ASN A 216 -13.68 -12.59 -10.43
N ALA A 217 -12.65 -11.81 -10.07
CA ALA A 217 -11.39 -12.30 -9.55
C ALA A 217 -11.36 -12.23 -8.01
N ARG A 218 -10.91 -13.32 -7.38
CA ARG A 218 -10.77 -13.43 -5.92
C ARG A 218 -9.36 -13.04 -5.52
N TYR A 219 -9.18 -12.05 -4.66
CA TYR A 219 -7.85 -11.64 -4.22
C TYR A 219 -7.42 -12.39 -2.96
N PRO A 220 -6.17 -12.87 -2.88
CA PRO A 220 -5.69 -13.56 -1.70
C PRO A 220 -5.40 -12.56 -0.56
N SER A 221 -5.22 -13.11 0.64
CA SER A 221 -4.49 -12.44 1.70
C SER A 221 -3.14 -13.14 1.84
N ILE A 222 -2.08 -12.35 2.00
CA ILE A 222 -0.69 -12.82 2.03
C ILE A 222 -0.10 -12.45 3.38
N GLU A 223 0.53 -13.41 4.06
CA GLU A 223 1.32 -13.14 5.26
C GLU A 223 2.50 -12.23 4.92
N THR A 224 2.80 -11.24 5.76
CA THR A 224 3.83 -10.24 5.45
C THR A 224 5.21 -10.86 5.29
N ALA A 225 5.49 -11.95 6.01
CA ALA A 225 6.73 -12.72 5.90
C ALA A 225 6.88 -13.47 4.57
N MET A 226 5.79 -13.62 3.81
CA MET A 226 5.75 -14.35 2.54
C MET A 226 5.76 -13.43 1.31
N ILE A 227 5.82 -12.12 1.53
CA ILE A 227 5.97 -11.14 0.44
C ILE A 227 7.34 -11.38 -0.22
N PRO A 228 7.39 -11.65 -1.54
CA PRO A 228 8.64 -11.92 -2.22
C PRO A 228 9.51 -10.66 -2.35
N ASN A 229 10.79 -10.85 -2.60
CA ASN A 229 11.70 -9.77 -2.95
C ASN A 229 11.26 -9.12 -4.28
N GLY A 230 11.38 -7.79 -4.35
CA GLY A 230 11.05 -7.02 -5.55
C GLY A 230 12.12 -7.06 -6.65
N PHE A 231 13.15 -7.89 -6.49
CA PHE A 231 14.30 -7.99 -7.39
C PHE A 231 14.66 -9.46 -7.66
N CYS A 232 15.37 -9.69 -8.76
CA CYS A 232 15.99 -10.96 -9.08
C CYS A 232 17.51 -10.80 -9.19
N GLU A 233 18.21 -11.92 -9.06
CA GLU A 233 19.65 -12.01 -9.25
C GLU A 233 19.99 -13.19 -10.16
N VAL A 234 21.10 -13.08 -10.87
CA VAL A 234 21.62 -14.13 -11.76
C VAL A 234 23.14 -14.13 -11.74
N ASP A 235 23.70 -15.33 -11.67
CA ASP A 235 25.14 -15.56 -11.79
C ASP A 235 25.57 -15.44 -13.25
N VAL A 236 26.63 -14.65 -13.49
CA VAL A 236 27.16 -14.37 -14.82
C VAL A 236 28.69 -14.46 -14.78
N VAL A 237 29.28 -15.12 -15.77
CA VAL A 237 30.73 -15.08 -15.99
C VAL A 237 31.03 -14.01 -17.03
N VAL A 238 31.90 -13.06 -16.69
CA VAL A 238 32.41 -12.03 -17.61
C VAL A 238 33.80 -12.41 -18.07
N ASP A 239 34.00 -12.56 -19.39
CA ASP A 239 35.31 -12.82 -20.00
C ASP A 239 35.87 -11.54 -20.62
N GLU A 240 36.97 -11.03 -20.04
CA GLU A 240 37.73 -9.90 -20.58
C GLU A 240 39.10 -10.38 -21.10
N PHE A 241 39.17 -10.69 -22.39
CA PHE A 241 40.39 -11.13 -23.09
C PHE A 241 41.02 -12.42 -22.51
N GLY A 242 40.20 -13.35 -22.05
CA GLY A 242 40.60 -14.62 -21.44
C GLY A 242 40.76 -14.55 -19.91
N ALA A 243 40.50 -13.39 -19.29
CA ALA A 243 40.35 -13.28 -17.85
C ALA A 243 38.86 -13.41 -17.48
N GLU A 244 38.51 -14.46 -16.75
CA GLU A 244 37.13 -14.72 -16.30
C GLU A 244 36.86 -14.12 -14.92
N TYR A 245 35.75 -13.41 -14.79
CA TYR A 245 35.26 -12.83 -13.54
C TYR A 245 33.89 -13.42 -13.21
N ASN A 246 33.76 -14.01 -12.02
CA ASN A 246 32.49 -14.52 -11.53
C ASN A 246 31.69 -13.38 -10.92
N CYS A 247 30.60 -12.98 -11.58
CA CYS A 247 29.78 -11.84 -11.19
C CYS A 247 28.37 -12.26 -10.80
N VAL A 248 27.69 -11.40 -10.04
CA VAL A 248 26.24 -11.42 -9.86
C VAL A 248 25.67 -10.17 -10.50
N MET A 249 24.62 -10.34 -11.29
CA MET A 249 23.78 -9.25 -11.78
C MET A 249 22.48 -9.24 -11.00
N VAL A 250 22.10 -8.07 -10.48
CA VAL A 250 20.87 -7.84 -9.72
C VAL A 250 20.01 -6.82 -10.48
N ALA A 251 18.71 -7.08 -10.59
CA ALA A 251 17.77 -6.17 -11.24
C ALA A 251 16.38 -6.21 -10.58
N GLY A 252 15.76 -5.04 -10.43
CA GLY A 252 14.37 -4.92 -9.98
C GLY A 252 14.12 -3.72 -9.07
N HIS A 253 13.07 -3.80 -8.25
CA HIS A 253 12.71 -2.79 -7.26
C HIS A 253 13.57 -2.94 -6.00
N VAL A 254 14.79 -2.41 -6.06
CA VAL A 254 15.78 -2.44 -4.97
C VAL A 254 15.81 -1.16 -4.13
N GLY A 255 14.94 -0.19 -4.45
CA GLY A 255 14.86 1.06 -3.71
C GLY A 255 13.63 1.88 -4.04
N PHE A 256 13.53 3.03 -3.38
CA PHE A 256 12.52 4.04 -3.60
C PHE A 256 13.17 5.42 -3.51
N THR A 257 12.52 6.41 -4.10
CA THR A 257 12.89 7.82 -4.00
C THR A 257 11.79 8.55 -3.26
N ILE A 258 12.20 9.51 -2.43
CA ILE A 258 11.29 10.47 -1.81
C ILE A 258 11.49 11.80 -2.51
N SER A 259 10.41 12.40 -2.98
CA SER A 259 10.41 13.66 -3.74
C SER A 259 9.21 14.54 -3.37
N GLY A 260 9.02 15.64 -4.11
CA GLY A 260 8.05 16.69 -3.81
C GLY A 260 8.62 17.75 -2.88
N GLU A 261 8.12 18.99 -2.97
CA GLU A 261 8.61 20.12 -2.15
C GLU A 261 8.52 19.84 -0.64
N ARG A 262 7.63 18.92 -0.24
CA ARG A 262 7.38 18.55 1.15
C ARG A 262 7.89 17.16 1.51
N ASN A 263 8.62 16.47 0.62
CA ASN A 263 9.02 15.07 0.78
C ASN A 263 7.81 14.14 1.02
N ASP A 264 6.71 14.40 0.31
CA ASP A 264 5.42 13.72 0.43
C ASP A 264 5.12 12.77 -0.73
N THR A 265 6.01 12.70 -1.74
CA THR A 265 5.88 11.77 -2.85
C THR A 265 6.83 10.59 -2.65
N LEU A 266 6.28 9.38 -2.65
CA LEU A 266 7.04 8.13 -2.66
C LEU A 266 6.98 7.52 -4.06
N GLN A 267 8.13 7.24 -4.65
CA GLN A 267 8.22 6.63 -5.98
C GLN A 267 9.10 5.37 -5.95
N PRO A 268 8.67 4.24 -6.53
CA PRO A 268 9.54 3.07 -6.68
C PRO A 268 10.71 3.40 -7.62
N SER A 269 11.91 2.96 -7.26
CA SER A 269 13.13 3.16 -8.04
C SER A 269 13.64 1.81 -8.53
N PRO A 270 13.25 1.36 -9.75
CA PRO A 270 13.86 0.18 -10.35
C PRO A 270 15.33 0.49 -10.68
N GLN A 271 16.23 -0.39 -10.27
CA GLN A 271 17.66 -0.29 -10.56
C GLN A 271 18.21 -1.64 -11.00
N TRP A 272 19.43 -1.60 -11.55
CA TRP A 272 20.24 -2.79 -11.77
C TRP A 272 21.69 -2.48 -11.40
N PHE A 273 22.42 -3.50 -10.97
CA PHE A 273 23.85 -3.41 -10.72
C PHE A 273 24.50 -4.79 -10.90
N MET A 274 25.80 -4.80 -11.15
CA MET A 274 26.60 -6.01 -11.26
C MET A 274 27.85 -5.85 -10.41
N PHE A 275 28.25 -6.91 -9.72
CA PHE A 275 29.47 -6.93 -8.93
C PHE A 275 30.14 -8.30 -9.01
N GLU A 276 31.46 -8.29 -8.89
CA GLU A 276 32.28 -9.51 -8.80
C GLU A 276 32.07 -10.16 -7.44
N LYS A 277 31.96 -11.49 -7.41
CA LYS A 277 31.88 -12.27 -6.18
C LYS A 277 33.26 -12.33 -5.55
N GLU A 278 33.39 -11.84 -4.31
CA GLU A 278 34.57 -12.14 -3.52
C GLU A 278 34.55 -13.62 -3.12
N GLU A 279 35.66 -14.33 -3.34
CA GLU A 279 35.86 -15.64 -2.72
C GLU A 279 35.96 -15.46 -1.20
N VAL A 280 34.90 -15.84 -0.49
CA VAL A 280 34.96 -15.94 0.98
C VAL A 280 35.88 -17.10 1.33
N GLN A 281 37.12 -16.82 1.69
CA GLN A 281 37.96 -17.79 2.38
C GLN A 281 37.33 -18.07 3.75
N GLU A 282 36.56 -19.15 3.85
CA GLU A 282 36.21 -19.74 5.15
C GLU A 282 37.50 -20.07 5.88
N LYS A 283 37.93 -19.17 6.79
CA LYS A 283 38.84 -19.55 7.86
C LYS A 283 38.10 -20.53 8.74
N LEU A 284 38.15 -21.80 8.38
CA LEU A 284 37.97 -22.92 9.30
C LEU A 284 38.94 -22.70 10.46
N ASN A 285 38.45 -22.07 11.52
CA ASN A 285 39.10 -22.05 12.82
C ASN A 285 39.11 -23.48 13.34
N MET A 286 40.10 -24.24 12.88
CA MET A 286 40.57 -25.48 13.46
C MET A 286 41.22 -25.12 14.81
N PHE A 287 40.41 -24.75 15.80
CA PHE A 287 40.87 -24.79 17.19
C PHE A 287 40.74 -26.23 17.66
N GLY A 288 41.82 -26.99 17.42
CA GLY A 288 42.20 -28.02 18.36
C GLY A 288 42.65 -27.36 19.65
N PHE A 289 41.92 -27.62 20.73
CA PHE A 289 42.41 -28.00 22.06
C PHE A 289 41.30 -28.76 22.78
#